data_AF-A0A3B0TTT2-F1
#
_entry.id   AF-A0A3B0TTT2-F1
#
_cell.length_a   1.000
_cell.length_b   1.000
_cell.length_c   1.000
_cell.angle_alpha   90.00
_cell.angle_beta   90.00
_cell.angle_gamma   90.00
#
_symmetry.space_group_name_H-M   'P 1'
#
loop_
_entity.id
_entity.type
_entity.pdbx_description
1 polymer ?
#
loop_
_entity_poly.entity_id
_entity_poly.type
_entity_poly.pdbx_seq_one_letter_code
_entity_poly.pdbx_strand_id
1 'polypeptide(L)'
;MKFGHLALAEAAGAILAHAHVVTIDGERRKLAKGLVLTPDHVAALAAAGLTSVVAARLDAGDVGEDDAAAQLASAAAGAGVTAMAAFTGRVNLVATRAGLVLIGASAVNGFNAIDESLTLSTLRPFEAVTVGQMLATVKIIPFGAPADAVRAGVELLSGGAVSVAAFRPRKVGLLVTLLPSLKTKLHDKTRRVLEARLRKSGSSVVAERRVAHQAEAVAAGLAG
;
A
#
# COMPACT_ATOMS: atom_id res chain seq x y z
N MET A 1 20.05 -16.99 2.92
CA MET A 1 19.46 -17.98 2.00
C MET A 1 20.39 -18.39 0.86
N LYS A 2 20.18 -19.58 0.31
CA LYS A 2 20.83 -20.07 -0.93
C LYS A 2 19.82 -20.10 -2.07
N PHE A 3 20.18 -19.60 -3.24
CA PHE A 3 19.32 -19.59 -4.44
C PHE A 3 20.09 -20.15 -5.64
N GLY A 4 19.46 -21.07 -6.38
CA GLY A 4 20.07 -21.64 -7.58
C GLY A 4 19.43 -22.95 -8.01
N HIS A 5 20.13 -23.67 -8.88
CA HIS A 5 19.74 -25.02 -9.27
C HIS A 5 19.94 -25.99 -8.10
N LEU A 6 18.90 -26.79 -7.82
CA LEU A 6 18.88 -27.78 -6.76
C LEU A 6 18.43 -29.12 -7.35
N ALA A 7 19.22 -30.17 -7.09
CA ALA A 7 18.83 -31.52 -7.46
C ALA A 7 17.52 -31.89 -6.75
N LEU A 8 16.60 -32.59 -7.43
CA LEU A 8 15.30 -32.92 -6.84
C LEU A 8 15.43 -33.72 -5.53
N ALA A 9 16.43 -34.59 -5.42
CA ALA A 9 16.73 -35.35 -4.21
C ALA A 9 16.98 -34.45 -2.98
N GLU A 10 17.39 -33.20 -3.20
CA GLU A 10 17.66 -32.21 -2.17
C GLU A 10 16.60 -31.09 -2.16
N ALA A 11 15.53 -31.19 -2.96
CA ALA A 11 14.60 -30.08 -3.16
C ALA A 11 13.48 -29.99 -2.11
N ALA A 12 13.28 -31.02 -1.29
CA ALA A 12 12.29 -30.99 -0.22
C ALA A 12 12.60 -29.85 0.78
N GLY A 13 11.58 -29.07 1.13
CA GLY A 13 11.69 -27.87 1.96
C GLY A 13 12.18 -26.61 1.25
N ALA A 14 12.62 -26.70 -0.02
CA ALA A 14 13.01 -25.54 -0.80
C ALA A 14 11.80 -24.82 -1.40
N ILE A 15 11.95 -23.53 -1.67
CA ILE A 15 10.92 -22.64 -2.22
C ILE A 15 11.11 -22.54 -3.73
N LEU A 16 10.09 -22.91 -4.49
CA LEU A 16 10.13 -22.99 -5.94
C LEU A 16 10.25 -21.60 -6.59
N ALA A 17 11.26 -21.39 -7.45
CA ALA A 17 11.50 -20.08 -8.07
C ALA A 17 10.57 -19.79 -9.26
N HIS A 18 10.12 -20.83 -9.96
CA HIS A 18 9.28 -20.75 -11.15
C HIS A 18 8.09 -21.70 -11.02
N ALA A 19 6.94 -21.33 -11.59
CA ALA A 19 5.80 -22.24 -11.58
C ALA A 19 6.05 -23.44 -12.51
N HIS A 20 5.63 -24.63 -12.08
CA HIS A 20 5.68 -25.86 -12.86
C HIS A 20 4.28 -26.46 -12.96
N VAL A 21 3.99 -27.12 -14.08
CA VAL A 21 2.75 -27.92 -14.22
C VAL A 21 3.15 -29.39 -14.19
N VAL A 22 2.61 -30.11 -13.22
CA VAL A 22 2.89 -31.53 -12.98
C VAL A 22 1.58 -32.31 -12.99
N THR A 23 1.67 -33.63 -13.06
CA THR A 23 0.51 -34.52 -12.88
C THR A 23 0.58 -35.13 -11.50
N ILE A 24 -0.48 -34.95 -10.70
CA ILE A 24 -0.64 -35.55 -9.37
C ILE A 24 -2.01 -36.24 -9.38
N ASP A 25 -2.04 -37.52 -9.03
CA ASP A 25 -3.27 -38.34 -9.05
C ASP A 25 -4.00 -38.36 -10.40
N GLY A 26 -3.26 -38.30 -11.51
CA GLY A 26 -3.81 -38.25 -12.87
C GLY A 26 -4.33 -36.87 -13.31
N GLU A 27 -4.31 -35.86 -12.43
CA GLU A 27 -4.76 -34.50 -12.74
C GLU A 27 -3.59 -33.55 -12.94
N ARG A 28 -3.73 -32.63 -13.91
CA ARG A 28 -2.74 -31.56 -14.11
C ARG A 28 -2.88 -30.51 -13.01
N ARG A 29 -1.83 -30.33 -12.20
CA ARG A 29 -1.76 -29.33 -11.13
C ARG A 29 -0.63 -28.34 -11.38
N LYS A 30 -0.87 -27.07 -11.04
CA LYS A 30 0.13 -26.00 -11.09
C LYS A 30 0.79 -25.86 -9.72
N LEU A 31 2.08 -26.16 -9.65
CA LEU A 31 2.93 -25.76 -8.52
C LEU A 31 3.30 -24.29 -8.74
N ALA A 32 2.84 -23.41 -7.86
CA ALA A 32 3.07 -21.97 -7.99
C ALA A 32 4.51 -21.58 -7.60
N LYS A 33 4.99 -20.45 -8.14
CA LYS A 33 6.19 -19.78 -7.60
C LYS A 33 5.97 -19.43 -6.13
N GLY A 34 6.99 -19.59 -5.31
CA GLY A 34 6.92 -19.36 -3.86
C GLY A 34 6.40 -20.57 -3.06
N LEU A 35 6.04 -21.66 -3.73
CA LEU A 35 5.62 -22.89 -3.06
C LEU A 35 6.80 -23.57 -2.35
N VAL A 36 6.63 -23.89 -1.06
CA VAL A 36 7.54 -24.78 -0.33
C VAL A 36 7.30 -26.22 -0.81
N LEU A 37 8.35 -26.86 -1.32
CA LEU A 37 8.28 -28.20 -1.86
C LEU A 37 8.15 -29.26 -0.76
N THR A 38 7.11 -30.08 -0.86
CA THR A 38 6.95 -31.30 -0.05
C THR A 38 7.58 -32.48 -0.78
N PRO A 39 7.80 -33.64 -0.11
CA PRO A 39 8.24 -34.85 -0.79
C PRO A 39 7.34 -35.25 -1.98
N ASP A 40 6.02 -35.07 -1.86
CA ASP A 40 5.07 -35.37 -2.94
C ASP A 40 5.23 -34.44 -4.15
N HIS A 41 5.48 -33.14 -3.89
CA HIS A 41 5.78 -32.20 -4.97
C HIS A 41 7.07 -32.59 -5.71
N VAL A 42 8.10 -33.01 -4.97
CA VAL A 42 9.37 -33.48 -5.53
C VAL A 42 9.17 -34.74 -6.37
N ALA A 43 8.39 -35.72 -5.88
CA ALA A 43 8.07 -36.93 -6.63
C ALA A 43 7.30 -36.63 -7.92
N ALA A 44 6.33 -35.70 -7.88
CA ALA A 44 5.57 -35.28 -9.05
C ALA A 44 6.45 -34.55 -10.08
N LEU A 45 7.40 -33.73 -9.63
CA LEU A 45 8.39 -33.08 -10.50
C LEU A 45 9.31 -34.13 -11.16
N ALA A 46 9.75 -35.14 -10.41
CA ALA A 46 10.56 -36.22 -10.95
C ALA A 46 9.79 -37.07 -11.98
N ALA A 47 8.53 -37.40 -11.70
CA ALA A 47 7.64 -38.10 -12.63
C ALA A 47 7.36 -37.30 -13.91
N ALA A 48 7.40 -35.96 -13.84
CA ALA A 48 7.34 -35.07 -15.00
C ALA A 48 8.68 -35.00 -15.79
N GLY A 49 9.69 -35.76 -15.41
CA GLY A 49 10.98 -35.87 -16.10
C GLY A 49 12.02 -34.84 -15.69
N LEU A 50 11.77 -34.04 -14.63
CA LEU A 50 12.77 -33.11 -14.13
C LEU A 50 13.78 -33.83 -13.24
N THR A 51 15.03 -33.36 -13.27
CA THR A 51 16.11 -33.84 -12.38
C THR A 51 16.57 -32.77 -11.39
N SER A 52 16.31 -31.50 -11.70
CA SER A 52 16.59 -30.34 -10.86
C SER A 52 15.56 -29.24 -11.07
N VAL A 53 15.49 -28.31 -10.11
CA VAL A 53 14.67 -27.10 -10.18
C VAL A 53 15.48 -25.90 -9.72
N VAL A 54 15.09 -24.70 -10.14
CA VAL A 54 15.59 -23.47 -9.53
C VAL A 54 14.76 -23.20 -8.28
N ALA A 55 15.41 -23.14 -7.12
CA ALA A 55 14.74 -22.97 -5.84
C ALA A 55 15.59 -22.14 -4.86
N ALA A 56 14.92 -21.60 -3.85
CA ALA A 56 15.54 -20.98 -2.69
C ALA A 56 15.48 -21.92 -1.49
N ARG A 57 16.56 -21.97 -0.71
CA ARG A 57 16.56 -22.59 0.61
C ARG A 57 16.88 -21.52 1.63
N LEU A 58 15.97 -21.33 2.58
CA LEU A 58 16.18 -20.44 3.71
C LEU A 58 17.26 -21.03 4.62
N ASP A 59 18.14 -20.17 5.12
CA ASP A 59 19.06 -20.54 6.19
C ASP A 59 18.33 -20.52 7.54
N ALA A 60 18.89 -21.16 8.56
CA ALA A 60 18.23 -21.27 9.88
C ALA A 60 17.94 -19.92 10.55
N GLY A 61 18.64 -18.86 10.15
CA GLY A 61 18.44 -17.48 10.63
C GLY A 61 17.54 -16.62 9.73
N ASP A 62 16.96 -17.17 8.67
CA ASP A 62 16.08 -16.43 7.77
C ASP A 62 14.60 -16.55 8.20
N VAL A 63 13.84 -15.50 7.90
CA VAL A 63 12.37 -15.46 8.01
C VAL A 63 11.78 -15.51 6.60
N GLY A 64 10.70 -16.26 6.41
CA GLY A 64 9.99 -16.33 5.12
C GLY A 64 9.43 -14.98 4.69
N GLU A 65 9.36 -14.75 3.37
CA GLU A 65 9.02 -13.44 2.79
C GLU A 65 7.69 -12.85 3.29
N ASP A 66 6.64 -13.65 3.42
CA ASP A 66 5.33 -13.17 3.84
C ASP A 66 5.28 -12.84 5.33
N ASP A 67 5.92 -13.66 6.16
CA ASP A 67 6.02 -13.42 7.61
C ASP A 67 6.84 -12.18 7.91
N ALA A 68 7.96 -11.98 7.21
CA ALA A 68 8.79 -10.80 7.33
C ALA A 68 8.04 -9.54 6.86
N ALA A 69 7.38 -9.59 5.69
CA ALA A 69 6.61 -8.47 5.17
C ALA A 69 5.47 -8.07 6.12
N ALA A 70 4.76 -9.04 6.70
CA ALA A 70 3.68 -8.80 7.64
C ALA A 70 4.15 -8.07 8.91
N GLN A 71 5.25 -8.53 9.51
CA GLN A 71 5.81 -7.92 10.71
C GLN A 71 6.22 -6.46 10.47
N LEU A 72 6.95 -6.21 9.39
CA LEU A 72 7.45 -4.88 9.03
C LEU A 72 6.34 -3.91 8.66
N ALA A 73 5.34 -4.39 7.92
CA ALA A 73 4.19 -3.57 7.56
C ALA A 73 3.34 -3.20 8.77
N SER A 74 3.16 -4.14 9.69
CA SER A 74 2.47 -3.89 10.97
C SER A 74 3.19 -2.78 11.76
N ALA A 75 4.53 -2.86 11.86
CA ALA A 75 5.32 -1.84 12.54
C ALA A 75 5.24 -0.46 11.83
N ALA A 76 5.31 -0.43 10.50
CA ALA A 76 5.25 0.80 9.73
C ALA A 76 3.89 1.52 9.76
N ALA A 77 2.80 0.80 10.07
CA ALA A 77 1.45 1.34 10.05
C ALA A 77 1.15 2.22 11.27
N GLY A 78 1.10 3.52 11.06
CA GLY A 78 0.68 4.51 12.05
C GLY A 78 -0.82 4.83 12.01
N ALA A 79 -1.21 5.92 12.67
CA ALA A 79 -2.61 6.31 12.81
C ALA A 79 -3.31 6.54 11.46
N GLY A 80 -4.47 5.91 11.25
CA GLY A 80 -5.25 6.06 10.02
C GLY A 80 -4.80 5.17 8.86
N VAL A 81 -3.97 4.15 9.15
CA VAL A 81 -3.41 3.21 8.18
C VAL A 81 -3.68 1.79 8.66
N THR A 82 -3.89 0.86 7.72
CA THR A 82 -3.96 -0.57 8.00
C THR A 82 -3.14 -1.36 6.98
N ALA A 83 -2.58 -2.48 7.41
CA ALA A 83 -1.84 -3.41 6.56
C ALA A 83 -2.81 -4.42 5.91
N MET A 84 -2.65 -4.67 4.62
CA MET A 84 -3.30 -5.78 3.92
C MET A 84 -2.64 -7.12 4.28
N ALA A 85 -3.26 -8.23 3.89
CA ALA A 85 -2.63 -9.54 4.01
C ALA A 85 -1.32 -9.60 3.20
N ALA A 86 -0.32 -10.28 3.76
CA ALA A 86 0.91 -10.58 3.05
C ALA A 86 0.63 -11.53 1.89
N PHE A 87 1.29 -11.28 0.77
CA PHE A 87 1.25 -12.17 -0.38
C PHE A 87 2.51 -12.01 -1.21
N THR A 88 3.26 -13.10 -1.37
CA THR A 88 4.51 -13.16 -2.17
C THR A 88 5.53 -12.09 -1.77
N GLY A 89 5.78 -11.98 -0.47
CA GLY A 89 6.70 -11.05 0.15
C GLY A 89 6.25 -9.59 0.10
N ARG A 90 4.97 -9.31 -0.19
CA ARG A 90 4.45 -7.94 -0.30
C ARG A 90 3.32 -7.70 0.69
N VAL A 91 3.34 -6.55 1.35
CA VAL A 91 2.20 -6.02 2.11
C VAL A 91 1.96 -4.56 1.74
N ASN A 92 0.73 -4.26 1.35
CA ASN A 92 0.31 -2.87 1.09
C ASN A 92 -0.25 -2.25 2.36
N LEU A 93 0.15 -1.01 2.63
CA LEU A 93 -0.47 -0.14 3.63
C LEU A 93 -1.53 0.72 2.96
N VAL A 94 -2.75 0.73 3.50
CA VAL A 94 -3.89 1.45 2.94
C VAL A 94 -4.51 2.41 3.96
N ALA A 95 -5.04 3.53 3.47
CA ALA A 95 -5.69 4.52 4.31
C ALA A 95 -7.04 4.02 4.85
N THR A 96 -7.28 4.18 6.14
CA THR A 96 -8.60 3.92 6.75
C THR A 96 -9.48 5.17 6.81
N ARG A 97 -8.92 6.35 6.51
CA ARG A 97 -9.60 7.65 6.50
C ARG A 97 -9.06 8.56 5.40
N ALA A 98 -9.88 9.50 4.93
CA ALA A 98 -9.43 10.54 4.01
C ALA A 98 -8.62 11.62 4.75
N GLY A 99 -7.57 12.14 4.13
CA GLY A 99 -6.67 13.08 4.78
C GLY A 99 -5.42 13.39 3.97
N LEU A 100 -4.38 13.84 4.65
CA LEU A 100 -3.02 13.96 4.12
C LEU A 100 -2.17 12.81 4.63
N VAL A 101 -1.46 12.12 3.75
CA VAL A 101 -0.47 11.12 4.17
C VAL A 101 0.74 11.81 4.80
N LEU A 102 1.18 11.31 5.95
CA LEU A 102 2.39 11.74 6.64
C LEU A 102 3.40 10.61 6.56
N ILE A 103 4.61 10.92 6.10
CA ILE A 103 5.70 9.96 5.90
C ILE A 103 6.88 10.38 6.77
N GLY A 104 7.31 9.49 7.65
CA GLY A 104 8.57 9.61 8.39
C GLY A 104 9.75 9.32 7.48
N ALA A 105 10.17 10.28 6.66
CA ALA A 105 11.19 10.09 5.63
C ALA A 105 12.50 9.50 6.18
N SER A 106 12.96 9.95 7.35
CA SER A 106 14.16 9.39 8.00
C SER A 106 13.99 7.92 8.41
N ALA A 107 12.81 7.52 8.89
CA ALA A 107 12.53 6.13 9.23
C ALA A 107 12.48 5.26 7.96
N VAL A 108 11.84 5.73 6.90
CA VAL A 108 11.79 5.02 5.60
C VAL A 108 13.19 4.85 5.00
N ASN A 109 13.98 5.92 4.96
CA ASN A 109 15.33 5.88 4.42
C ASN A 109 16.26 5.02 5.26
N GLY A 110 16.17 5.13 6.59
CA GLY A 110 16.93 4.29 7.51
C GLY A 110 16.58 2.81 7.33
N PHE A 111 15.29 2.50 7.20
CA PHE A 111 14.81 1.13 6.97
C PHE A 111 15.35 0.53 5.67
N ASN A 112 15.27 1.28 4.57
CA ASN A 112 15.77 0.86 3.26
C ASN A 112 17.29 0.71 3.20
N ALA A 113 18.02 1.20 4.21
CA ALA A 113 19.47 1.07 4.32
C ALA A 113 19.91 -0.10 5.24
N ILE A 114 18.97 -0.81 5.88
CA ILE A 114 19.30 -1.91 6.82
C ILE A 114 19.89 -3.10 6.07
N ASP A 115 19.18 -3.58 5.05
CA ASP A 115 19.52 -4.80 4.33
C ASP A 115 18.87 -4.78 2.95
N GLU A 116 19.57 -5.28 1.94
CA GLU A 116 19.12 -5.30 0.54
C GLU A 116 17.83 -6.11 0.32
N SER A 117 17.52 -7.05 1.21
CA SER A 117 16.28 -7.85 1.12
C SER A 117 15.02 -7.06 1.45
N LEU A 118 15.16 -5.91 2.13
CA LEU A 118 14.07 -5.14 2.70
C LEU A 118 13.82 -3.87 1.88
N THR A 119 12.55 -3.55 1.59
CA THR A 119 12.19 -2.29 0.96
C THR A 119 10.82 -1.80 1.39
N LEU A 120 10.72 -0.51 1.70
CA LEU A 120 9.50 0.23 1.95
C LEU A 120 9.43 1.39 0.97
N SER A 121 8.43 1.37 0.09
CA SER A 121 8.12 2.49 -0.81
C SER A 121 6.82 3.15 -0.39
N THR A 122 6.73 4.46 -0.56
CA THR A 122 5.59 5.27 -0.09
C THR A 122 5.14 6.26 -1.16
N LEU A 123 3.91 6.77 -1.02
CA LEU A 123 3.52 8.03 -1.64
C LEU A 123 4.42 9.19 -1.18
N ARG A 124 4.35 10.32 -1.88
CA ARG A 124 5.02 11.54 -1.40
C ARG A 124 4.36 12.06 -0.13
N PRO A 125 5.12 12.68 0.78
CA PRO A 125 4.55 13.28 1.98
C PRO A 125 3.52 14.36 1.60
N PHE A 126 2.48 14.47 2.42
CA PHE A 126 1.39 15.45 2.31
C PHE A 126 0.51 15.34 1.07
N GLU A 127 0.54 14.20 0.36
CA GLU A 127 -0.47 13.94 -0.65
C GLU A 127 -1.85 13.72 -0.03
N ALA A 128 -2.89 14.22 -0.70
CA ALA A 128 -4.27 13.98 -0.31
C ALA A 128 -4.68 12.55 -0.68
N VAL A 129 -5.27 11.84 0.27
CA VAL A 129 -5.63 10.44 0.13
C VAL A 129 -7.08 10.18 0.50
N THR A 130 -7.68 9.15 -0.10
CA THR A 130 -9.03 8.67 0.22
C THR A 130 -8.99 7.33 0.96
N VAL A 131 -10.09 6.97 1.62
CA VAL A 131 -10.25 5.64 2.24
C VAL A 131 -9.97 4.54 1.22
N GLY A 132 -9.21 3.51 1.62
CA GLY A 132 -8.81 2.39 0.79
C GLY A 132 -7.65 2.66 -0.18
N GLN A 133 -7.17 3.91 -0.27
CA GLN A 133 -6.03 4.22 -1.14
C GLN A 133 -4.75 3.63 -0.57
N MET A 134 -3.94 3.02 -1.46
CA MET A 134 -2.61 2.53 -1.13
C MET A 134 -1.66 3.70 -0.83
N LEU A 135 -0.99 3.63 0.31
CA LEU A 135 -0.08 4.65 0.83
C LEU A 135 1.38 4.25 0.71
N ALA A 136 1.65 2.96 0.93
CA ALA A 136 2.99 2.39 0.93
C ALA A 136 2.94 0.88 0.66
N THR A 137 4.07 0.31 0.29
CA THR A 137 4.25 -1.15 0.21
C THR A 137 5.55 -1.55 0.88
N VAL A 138 5.48 -2.55 1.75
CA VAL A 138 6.65 -3.32 2.18
C VAL A 138 6.86 -4.43 1.18
N LYS A 139 8.12 -4.63 0.79
CA LYS A 139 8.56 -5.71 -0.08
C LYS A 139 9.77 -6.39 0.55
N ILE A 140 9.66 -7.70 0.73
CA ILE A 140 10.80 -8.59 0.82
C ILE A 140 11.12 -9.01 -0.61
N ILE A 141 12.31 -8.64 -1.08
CA ILE A 141 12.71 -8.84 -2.47
C ILE A 141 13.00 -10.33 -2.76
N PRO A 142 13.78 -11.04 -1.91
CA PRO A 142 14.00 -12.48 -2.03
C PRO A 142 12.84 -13.28 -1.40
N PHE A 143 12.98 -14.61 -1.35
CA PHE A 143 12.00 -15.51 -0.70
C PHE A 143 12.06 -15.50 0.83
N GLY A 144 13.00 -14.76 1.40
CA GLY A 144 13.15 -14.55 2.83
C GLY A 144 14.13 -13.41 3.12
N ALA A 145 14.25 -13.07 4.40
CA ALA A 145 15.15 -12.03 4.89
C ALA A 145 15.83 -12.49 6.19
N PRO A 146 17.05 -12.02 6.51
CA PRO A 146 17.70 -12.32 7.79
C PRO A 146 16.84 -11.86 8.97
N ALA A 147 16.64 -12.71 9.97
CA ALA A 147 15.81 -12.41 11.13
C ALA A 147 16.28 -11.15 11.89
N ASP A 148 17.59 -10.94 11.96
CA ASP A 148 18.18 -9.77 12.62
C ASP A 148 17.84 -8.47 11.87
N ALA A 149 17.82 -8.51 10.52
CA ALA A 149 17.43 -7.36 9.69
C ALA A 149 15.94 -7.06 9.85
N VAL A 150 15.07 -8.08 9.87
CA VAL A 150 13.63 -7.92 10.13
C VAL A 150 13.40 -7.30 11.50
N ARG A 151 14.08 -7.80 12.55
CA ARG A 151 13.98 -7.25 13.91
C ARG A 151 14.40 -5.78 13.98
N ALA A 152 15.55 -5.44 13.40
CA ALA A 152 16.02 -4.05 13.33
C ALA A 152 15.02 -3.15 12.58
N GLY A 153 14.44 -3.66 11.49
CA GLY A 153 13.41 -2.94 10.74
C GLY A 153 12.13 -2.70 11.55
N VAL A 154 11.65 -3.71 12.29
CA VAL A 154 10.49 -3.58 13.19
C VAL A 154 10.76 -2.53 14.26
N GLU A 155 11.94 -2.58 14.91
CA GLU A 155 12.32 -1.62 15.94
C GLU A 155 12.33 -0.18 15.40
N LEU A 156 12.99 0.03 14.26
CA LEU A 156 13.08 1.35 13.61
C LEU A 156 11.71 1.89 13.19
N LEU A 157 10.80 1.02 12.74
CA LEU A 157 9.49 1.41 12.23
C LEU A 157 8.42 1.52 13.32
N SER A 158 8.66 1.04 14.53
CA SER A 158 7.69 0.89 15.64
C SER A 158 6.90 2.16 16.01
N GLY A 159 7.39 3.36 15.67
CA GLY A 159 6.67 4.62 15.82
C GLY A 159 5.60 4.91 14.76
N GLY A 160 5.44 4.05 13.75
CA GLY A 160 4.55 4.23 12.61
C GLY A 160 5.13 5.22 11.58
N ALA A 161 5.89 4.71 10.62
CA ALA A 161 6.48 5.53 9.56
C ALA A 161 5.47 6.12 8.56
N VAL A 162 4.27 5.53 8.47
CA VAL A 162 3.21 5.95 7.54
C VAL A 162 1.94 6.20 8.33
N SER A 163 1.42 7.43 8.31
CA SER A 163 0.16 7.78 8.96
C SER A 163 -0.69 8.71 8.09
N VAL A 164 -1.95 8.93 8.47
CA VAL A 164 -2.86 9.84 7.77
C VAL A 164 -3.39 10.89 8.75
N ALA A 165 -3.10 12.16 8.49
CA ALA A 165 -3.76 13.29 9.14
C ALA A 165 -5.14 13.51 8.52
N ALA A 166 -6.18 13.13 9.26
CA ALA A 166 -7.56 13.23 8.77
C ALA A 166 -7.94 14.67 8.41
N PHE A 167 -8.68 14.85 7.32
CA PHE A 167 -9.33 16.13 7.07
C PHE A 167 -10.33 16.44 8.18
N ARG A 168 -10.43 17.72 8.52
CA ARG A 168 -11.47 18.21 9.44
C ARG A 168 -12.60 18.82 8.60
N PRO A 169 -13.80 18.22 8.60
CA PRO A 169 -14.95 18.76 7.88
C PRO A 169 -15.21 20.23 8.27
N ARG A 170 -15.42 21.08 7.26
CA ARG A 170 -15.79 22.49 7.46
C ARG A 170 -17.13 22.78 6.82
N LYS A 171 -17.87 23.67 7.48
CA LYS A 171 -19.05 24.34 6.91
C LYS A 171 -18.56 25.54 6.10
N VAL A 172 -18.96 25.62 4.84
CA VAL A 172 -18.50 26.66 3.90
C VAL A 172 -19.67 27.54 3.49
N GLY A 173 -19.51 28.85 3.64
CA GLY A 173 -20.38 29.84 3.01
C GLY A 173 -19.89 30.15 1.59
N LEU A 174 -20.80 30.20 0.63
CA LEU A 174 -20.50 30.53 -0.77
C LEU A 174 -21.13 31.88 -1.13
N LEU A 175 -20.32 32.88 -1.45
CA LEU A 175 -20.77 34.15 -2.00
C LEU A 175 -20.42 34.20 -3.49
N VAL A 176 -21.41 34.44 -4.34
CA VAL A 176 -21.26 34.47 -5.79
C VAL A 176 -21.65 35.85 -6.30
N THR A 177 -20.76 36.53 -7.01
CA THR A 177 -21.11 37.79 -7.69
C THR A 177 -21.73 37.53 -9.07
N LEU A 178 -22.77 38.27 -9.40
CA LEU A 178 -23.51 38.18 -10.65
C LEU A 178 -23.05 39.29 -11.62
N LEU A 179 -22.83 38.91 -12.88
CA LEU A 179 -22.64 39.84 -14.00
C LEU A 179 -23.77 39.63 -15.02
N PRO A 180 -24.29 40.68 -15.67
CA PRO A 180 -25.39 40.56 -16.64
C PRO A 180 -25.10 39.60 -17.80
N SER A 181 -23.83 39.44 -18.18
CA SER A 181 -23.37 38.56 -19.25
C SER A 181 -23.28 37.08 -18.87
N LEU A 182 -23.37 36.74 -17.58
CA LEU A 182 -23.23 35.36 -17.08
C LEU A 182 -24.59 34.70 -16.89
N LYS A 183 -24.77 33.52 -17.50
CA LYS A 183 -25.99 32.72 -17.35
C LYS A 183 -26.05 32.06 -15.97
N THR A 184 -27.24 32.00 -15.37
CA THR A 184 -27.51 31.30 -14.09
C THR A 184 -26.93 29.89 -14.02
N LYS A 185 -27.06 29.12 -15.12
CA LYS A 185 -26.54 27.74 -15.24
C LYS A 185 -25.04 27.61 -14.98
N LEU A 186 -24.26 28.67 -15.23
CA LEU A 186 -22.83 28.68 -14.95
C LEU A 186 -22.56 28.78 -13.44
N HIS A 187 -23.30 29.60 -12.71
CA HIS A 187 -23.21 29.68 -11.25
C HIS A 187 -23.58 28.34 -10.59
N ASP A 188 -24.62 27.66 -11.09
CA ASP A 188 -25.01 26.34 -10.58
C ASP A 188 -23.95 25.26 -10.88
N LYS A 189 -23.26 25.35 -12.03
CA LYS A 189 -22.10 24.51 -12.32
C LYS A 189 -20.94 24.80 -11.36
N THR A 190 -20.64 26.07 -11.10
CA THR A 190 -19.60 26.48 -10.15
C THR A 190 -19.86 25.92 -8.76
N ARG A 191 -21.10 26.05 -8.25
CA ARG A 191 -21.50 25.46 -6.97
C ARG A 191 -21.23 23.95 -6.94
N ARG A 192 -21.74 23.21 -7.93
CA ARG A 192 -21.56 21.74 -7.98
C ARG A 192 -20.10 21.32 -8.03
N VAL A 193 -19.26 22.03 -8.79
CA VAL A 193 -17.82 21.75 -8.87
C VAL A 193 -17.13 22.04 -7.52
N LEU A 194 -17.50 23.14 -6.85
CA LEU A 194 -16.97 23.46 -5.52
C LEU A 194 -17.37 22.40 -4.48
N GLU A 195 -18.65 22.03 -4.42
CA GLU A 195 -19.14 20.98 -3.52
C GLU A 195 -18.43 19.65 -3.77
N ALA A 196 -18.24 19.27 -5.03
CA ALA A 196 -17.49 18.06 -5.38
C ALA A 196 -16.04 18.07 -4.86
N ARG A 197 -15.37 19.24 -4.85
CA ARG A 197 -14.04 19.41 -4.26
C ARG A 197 -14.09 19.32 -2.72
N LEU A 198 -15.05 20.01 -2.09
CA LEU A 198 -15.21 20.04 -0.64
C LEU A 198 -15.52 18.67 -0.04
N ARG A 199 -16.37 17.87 -0.71
CA ARG A 199 -16.74 16.52 -0.25
C ARG A 199 -15.55 15.60 -0.01
N LYS A 200 -14.44 15.77 -0.75
CA LYS A 200 -13.21 14.98 -0.55
C LYS A 200 -12.62 15.14 0.86
N SER A 201 -12.87 16.29 1.49
CA SER A 201 -12.46 16.61 2.86
C SER A 201 -13.59 16.44 3.89
N GLY A 202 -14.76 15.93 3.46
CA GLY A 202 -15.99 15.90 4.26
C GLY A 202 -16.64 17.28 4.46
N SER A 203 -16.13 18.33 3.82
CA SER A 203 -16.69 19.69 3.92
C SER A 203 -17.93 19.87 3.05
N SER A 204 -18.80 20.82 3.41
CA SER A 204 -20.04 21.09 2.69
C SER A 204 -20.35 22.59 2.61
N VAL A 205 -21.03 22.99 1.54
CA VAL A 205 -21.60 24.34 1.43
C VAL A 205 -22.89 24.38 2.25
N VAL A 206 -22.96 25.25 3.26
CA VAL A 206 -24.13 25.37 4.15
C VAL A 206 -25.01 26.56 3.81
N ALA A 207 -24.48 27.54 3.08
CA ALA A 207 -25.21 28.71 2.62
C ALA A 207 -24.64 29.18 1.28
N GLU A 208 -25.51 29.66 0.40
CA GLU A 208 -25.11 30.37 -0.82
C GLU A 208 -25.85 31.71 -0.89
N ARG A 209 -25.11 32.79 -1.17
CA ARG A 209 -25.68 34.11 -1.48
C ARG A 209 -25.19 34.55 -2.85
N ARG A 210 -26.09 35.09 -3.67
CA ARG A 210 -25.78 35.66 -4.98
C ARG A 210 -26.05 37.15 -4.94
N VAL A 211 -25.03 37.96 -5.24
CA VAL A 211 -25.08 39.42 -5.09
C VAL A 211 -24.61 40.11 -6.37
N ALA A 212 -24.94 41.40 -6.54
CA ALA A 212 -24.38 42.18 -7.63
C ALA A 212 -22.84 42.22 -7.55
N HIS A 213 -22.16 42.30 -8.69
CA HIS A 213 -20.70 42.49 -8.73
C HIS A 213 -20.34 43.96 -8.37
N GLN A 214 -20.61 44.33 -7.12
CA GLN A 214 -20.40 45.64 -6.51
C GLN A 214 -19.87 45.45 -5.09
N ALA A 215 -18.95 46.32 -4.65
CA ALA A 215 -18.25 46.18 -3.37
C ALA A 215 -19.21 46.16 -2.17
N GLU A 216 -20.21 47.03 -2.18
CA GLU A 216 -21.22 47.18 -1.13
C GLU A 216 -22.09 45.92 -0.99
N ALA A 217 -22.50 45.35 -2.13
CA ALA A 217 -23.29 44.13 -2.16
C ALA A 217 -22.50 42.91 -1.66
N VAL A 218 -21.19 42.85 -1.95
CA VAL A 218 -20.28 41.82 -1.42
C VAL A 218 -20.09 41.98 0.09
N ALA A 219 -19.85 43.20 0.57
CA ALA A 219 -19.69 43.48 2.00
C ALA A 219 -20.93 43.09 2.81
N ALA A 220 -22.12 43.48 2.36
CA ALA A 220 -23.39 43.06 2.96
C ALA A 220 -23.59 41.53 2.91
N GLY A 221 -23.13 40.89 1.83
CA GLY A 221 -23.16 39.44 1.67
C GLY A 221 -22.29 38.68 2.68
N LEU A 222 -21.17 39.27 3.11
CA LEU A 222 -20.22 38.68 4.08
C LEU A 222 -20.61 38.88 5.55
N ALA A 223 -21.41 39.90 5.87
CA ALA A 223 -21.77 40.28 7.26
C ALA A 223 -22.78 39.32 7.96
N GLY A 224 -22.89 38.07 7.50
CA GLY A 224 -23.77 37.03 8.06
C GLY A 224 -23.00 35.95 8.78
#